data_AF-A0A5N6H5H3-F1
#
_entry.id   AF-A0A5N6H5H3-F1
#
_cell.length_a   1.000
_cell.length_b   1.000
_cell.length_c   1.000
_cell.angle_alpha   90.00
_cell.angle_beta   90.00
_cell.angle_gamma   90.00
#
_symmetry.space_group_name_H-M   'P 1'
#
loop_
_entity.id
_entity.type
_entity.pdbx_description
1 polymer ?
#
loop_
_entity_poly.entity_id
_entity_poly.type
_entity_poly.pdbx_seq_one_letter_code
_entity_poly.pdbx_strand_id
1 'polypeptide(L)'
;MIDFELSDTQTRVREHAHSFATKHLETAHTVYTNLLTPQARFSAIRPLYEDLIKAGLIQAQVPAEYNGLGYGLVDMALLTEELYSADANVALTILATGLGLSPLLIGGTDAQTKRYLSPFTDGKGGTVGKLGTF
;
A
#
# COMPACT_ATOMS: atom_id res chain seq x y z
N MET A 1 -3.48 26.71 -18.07
CA MET A 1 -2.13 26.37 -18.58
C MET A 1 -1.92 24.90 -18.27
N ILE A 2 -1.50 24.11 -19.26
CA ILE A 2 -1.25 22.67 -19.08
C ILE A 2 0.21 22.53 -18.67
N ASP A 3 0.47 21.77 -17.62
CA ASP A 3 1.80 21.54 -17.04
C ASP A 3 1.94 20.05 -16.69
N PHE A 4 3.15 19.52 -16.89
CA PHE A 4 3.52 18.12 -16.65
C PHE A 4 4.75 18.00 -15.74
N GLU A 5 5.30 19.11 -15.26
CA GLU A 5 6.40 19.08 -14.30
C GLU A 5 5.91 18.51 -12.96
N LEU A 6 6.68 17.59 -12.39
CA LEU A 6 6.41 17.08 -11.06
C LEU A 6 6.76 18.15 -10.03
N SER A 7 5.84 18.40 -9.10
CA SER A 7 6.14 19.18 -7.91
C SER A 7 7.22 18.51 -7.05
N ASP A 8 7.89 19.28 -6.19
CA ASP A 8 8.87 18.73 -5.24
C ASP A 8 8.30 17.59 -4.38
N THR A 9 7.01 17.68 -4.03
CA THR A 9 6.33 16.63 -3.28
C THR A 9 6.16 15.36 -4.11
N GLN A 10 5.72 15.47 -5.36
CA GLN A 10 5.60 14.33 -6.28
C GLN A 10 6.95 13.67 -6.55
N THR A 11 8.00 14.47 -6.74
CA THR A 11 9.37 13.97 -6.90
C THR A 11 9.81 13.18 -5.67
N ARG A 12 9.59 13.71 -4.45
CA ARG A 12 9.90 12.98 -3.21
C ARG A 12 9.09 11.69 -3.06
N VAL A 13 7.80 11.68 -3.42
CA VAL A 13 6.96 10.47 -3.38
C VAL A 13 7.56 9.40 -4.29
N ARG A 14 7.91 9.77 -5.52
CA ARG A 14 8.55 8.87 -6.48
C ARG A 14 9.88 8.33 -5.97
N GLU A 15 10.78 9.20 -5.49
CA GLU A 15 12.08 8.79 -4.97
C GLU A 15 11.97 7.86 -3.75
N HIS A 16 11.03 8.14 -2.85
CA HIS A 16 10.76 7.30 -1.71
C HIS A 16 10.25 5.92 -2.11
N ALA A 17 9.26 5.87 -3.03
CA ALA A 17 8.71 4.62 -3.55
C ALA A 17 9.79 3.80 -4.28
N HIS A 18 10.61 4.45 -5.10
CA HIS A 18 11.73 3.81 -5.81
C HIS A 18 12.72 3.17 -4.83
N SER A 19 13.21 3.94 -3.85
CA SER A 19 14.15 3.46 -2.84
C SER A 19 13.59 2.27 -2.04
N PHE A 20 12.30 2.33 -1.68
CA PHE A 20 11.63 1.22 -1.02
C PHE A 20 11.55 -0.02 -1.92
N ALA A 21 11.12 0.16 -3.18
CA ALA A 21 10.95 -0.92 -4.14
C ALA A 21 12.29 -1.64 -4.43
N THR A 22 13.36 -0.89 -4.68
CA THR A 22 14.72 -1.42 -4.85
C THR A 22 15.15 -2.25 -3.65
N LYS A 23 14.97 -1.71 -2.45
CA LYS A 23 15.49 -2.33 -1.23
C LYS A 23 14.67 -3.54 -0.77
N HIS A 24 13.35 -3.50 -0.92
CA HIS A 24 12.44 -4.47 -0.29
C HIS A 24 11.74 -5.40 -1.28
N LEU A 25 11.55 -4.98 -2.54
CA LEU A 25 10.71 -5.69 -3.50
C LEU A 25 11.48 -6.38 -4.64
N GLU A 26 12.66 -5.89 -5.03
CA GLU A 26 13.44 -6.50 -6.14
C GLU A 26 13.67 -8.01 -5.97
N THR A 27 13.91 -8.45 -4.73
CA THR A 27 14.15 -9.86 -4.41
C THR A 27 12.92 -10.60 -3.89
N ALA A 28 11.75 -9.95 -3.82
CA ALA A 28 10.52 -10.53 -3.27
C ALA A 28 10.10 -11.81 -3.99
N HIS A 29 10.28 -11.86 -5.31
CA HIS A 29 9.98 -13.03 -6.13
C HIS A 29 10.66 -14.32 -5.65
N THR A 30 11.85 -14.22 -5.05
CA THR A 30 12.60 -15.37 -4.54
C THR A 30 11.86 -16.07 -3.38
N VAL A 31 11.01 -15.34 -2.65
CA VAL A 31 10.25 -15.84 -1.50
C VAL A 31 9.12 -16.78 -1.93
N TYR A 32 8.51 -16.53 -3.09
CA TYR A 32 7.30 -17.22 -3.51
C TYR A 32 7.43 -18.06 -4.78
N THR A 33 8.43 -17.84 -5.63
CA THR A 33 8.54 -18.51 -6.96
C THR A 33 8.54 -20.03 -6.88
N ASN A 34 9.21 -20.60 -5.87
CA ASN A 34 9.36 -22.06 -5.72
C ASN A 34 8.18 -22.73 -5.00
N LEU A 35 7.16 -21.98 -4.60
CA LEU A 35 6.00 -22.51 -3.88
C LEU A 35 4.94 -23.01 -4.86
N LEU A 36 4.36 -24.16 -4.54
CA LEU A 36 3.49 -24.92 -5.46
C LEU A 36 2.07 -24.37 -5.57
N THR A 37 1.55 -23.71 -4.53
CA THR A 37 0.15 -23.25 -4.49
C THR A 37 0.06 -21.73 -4.36
N PRO A 38 -0.99 -21.10 -4.93
CA PRO A 38 -1.24 -19.66 -4.75
C PRO A 38 -1.33 -19.25 -3.28
N GLN A 39 -1.96 -20.07 -2.44
CA GLN A 39 -2.10 -19.83 -1.01
C GLN A 39 -0.75 -19.82 -0.30
N ALA A 40 0.15 -20.74 -0.65
CA ALA A 40 1.50 -20.76 -0.09
C ALA A 40 2.29 -19.52 -0.51
N ARG A 41 2.19 -19.11 -1.80
CA ARG A 41 2.82 -17.88 -2.31
C ARG A 41 2.35 -16.64 -1.59
N PHE A 42 1.04 -16.49 -1.43
CA PHE A 42 0.44 -15.38 -0.72
C PHE A 42 0.82 -15.37 0.77
N SER A 43 0.81 -16.52 1.43
CA SER A 43 1.22 -16.60 2.84
C SER A 43 2.68 -16.24 3.04
N ALA A 44 3.55 -16.59 2.09
CA ALA A 44 4.99 -16.35 2.19
C ALA A 44 5.37 -14.87 2.09
N ILE A 45 4.56 -14.03 1.44
CA ILE A 45 4.83 -12.59 1.31
C ILE A 45 4.38 -11.76 2.53
N ARG A 46 3.82 -12.39 3.57
CA ARG A 46 3.37 -11.69 4.79
C ARG A 46 4.44 -10.78 5.40
N PRO A 47 5.72 -11.18 5.57
CA PRO A 47 6.74 -10.29 6.12
C PRO A 47 6.97 -9.04 5.28
N LEU A 48 6.92 -9.16 3.95
CA LEU A 48 7.06 -8.03 3.03
C LEU A 48 5.86 -7.07 3.14
N TYR A 49 4.66 -7.64 3.30
CA TYR A 49 3.45 -6.85 3.54
C TYR A 49 3.51 -6.08 4.88
N GLU A 50 4.08 -6.68 5.92
CA GLU A 50 4.31 -5.98 7.20
C GLU A 50 5.29 -4.82 7.06
N ASP A 51 6.35 -4.98 6.26
CA ASP A 51 7.30 -3.91 6.00
C ASP A 51 6.68 -2.77 5.19
N LEU A 52 5.80 -3.07 4.23
CA LEU A 52 5.00 -2.07 3.51
C LEU A 52 4.07 -1.28 4.45
N ILE A 53 3.44 -1.95 5.42
CA ILE A 53 2.63 -1.27 6.45
C ILE A 53 3.50 -0.35 7.30
N LYS A 54 4.66 -0.81 7.76
CA LYS A 54 5.60 0.00 8.56
C LYS A 54 6.12 1.20 7.78
N ALA A 55 6.28 1.06 6.47
CA ALA A 55 6.69 2.13 5.56
C ALA A 55 5.58 3.16 5.29
N GLY A 56 4.36 2.96 5.81
CA GLY A 56 3.29 3.94 5.68
C GLY A 56 2.44 3.77 4.41
N LEU A 57 2.59 2.68 3.66
CA LEU A 57 1.93 2.55 2.35
C LEU A 57 0.42 2.28 2.44
N ILE A 58 -0.07 1.85 3.61
CA ILE A 58 -1.51 1.85 3.88
C ILE A 58 -2.01 3.27 4.13
N GLN A 59 -1.29 4.06 4.91
CA GLN A 59 -1.62 5.45 5.20
C GLN A 59 -1.57 6.30 3.94
N ALA A 60 -0.68 5.99 2.98
CA ALA A 60 -0.64 6.61 1.65
C ALA A 60 -1.98 6.52 0.91
N GLN A 61 -2.74 5.44 1.12
CA GLN A 61 -4.02 5.17 0.47
C GLN A 61 -5.23 5.76 1.22
N VAL A 62 -4.99 6.49 2.32
CA VAL A 62 -6.03 7.04 3.18
C VAL A 62 -5.95 8.58 3.20
N PRO A 63 -7.09 9.29 3.19
CA PRO A 63 -7.13 10.74 3.36
C PRO A 63 -6.55 11.21 4.71
N ALA A 64 -6.00 12.43 4.73
CA ALA A 64 -5.39 13.01 5.93
C ALA A 64 -6.37 13.14 7.11
N GLU A 65 -7.67 13.38 6.84
CA GLU A 65 -8.73 13.48 7.85
C GLU A 65 -8.96 12.18 8.65
N TYR A 66 -8.48 11.04 8.15
CA TYR A 66 -8.53 9.74 8.82
C TYR A 66 -7.13 9.22 9.18
N ASN A 67 -6.19 10.10 9.54
CA ASN A 67 -4.79 9.75 9.89
C ASN A 67 -4.01 9.09 8.74
N GLY A 68 -4.37 9.38 7.49
CA GLY A 68 -3.58 9.00 6.30
C GLY A 68 -2.58 10.07 5.88
N LEU A 69 -1.87 9.82 4.77
CA LEU A 69 -0.90 10.77 4.21
C LEU A 69 -1.54 11.80 3.28
N GLY A 70 -2.80 11.61 2.87
CA GLY A 70 -3.55 12.58 2.06
C GLY A 70 -3.00 12.77 0.65
N TYR A 71 -2.43 11.73 0.06
CA TYR A 71 -1.88 11.77 -1.30
C TYR A 71 -2.97 11.99 -2.35
N GLY A 72 -2.64 12.77 -3.38
CA GLY A 72 -3.47 12.92 -4.57
C GLY A 72 -3.33 11.71 -5.51
N LEU A 73 -4.18 11.66 -6.54
CA LEU A 73 -4.15 10.57 -7.51
C LEU A 73 -2.84 10.50 -8.30
N VAL A 74 -2.19 11.64 -8.57
CA VAL A 74 -0.88 11.67 -9.26
C VAL A 74 0.22 11.11 -8.36
N ASP A 75 0.23 11.48 -7.08
CA ASP A 75 1.18 10.94 -6.09
C ASP A 75 1.03 9.41 -5.99
N MET A 76 -0.23 8.93 -5.92
CA MET A 76 -0.54 7.51 -5.90
C MET A 76 -0.13 6.78 -7.19
N ALA A 77 -0.26 7.43 -8.35
CA ALA A 77 0.17 6.87 -9.62
C ALA A 77 1.70 6.68 -9.65
N LEU A 78 2.46 7.70 -9.23
CA LEU A 78 3.92 7.63 -9.13
C LEU A 78 4.37 6.54 -8.16
N LEU A 79 3.75 6.48 -6.98
CA LEU A 79 4.03 5.44 -6.00
C LEU A 79 3.74 4.04 -6.56
N THR A 80 2.60 3.88 -7.24
CA THR A 80 2.19 2.59 -7.81
C THR A 80 3.14 2.13 -8.91
N GLU A 81 3.54 3.03 -9.81
CA GLU A 81 4.46 2.74 -10.90
C GLU A 81 5.81 2.21 -10.38
N GLU A 82 6.39 2.89 -9.39
CA GLU A 82 7.68 2.49 -8.81
C GLU A 82 7.59 1.12 -8.10
N LEU A 83 6.51 0.84 -7.36
CA LEU A 83 6.32 -0.47 -6.71
C LEU A 83 6.15 -1.61 -7.72
N TYR A 84 5.33 -1.40 -8.76
CA TYR A 84 5.09 -2.41 -9.80
C TYR A 84 6.31 -2.67 -10.67
N SER A 85 7.21 -1.68 -10.82
CA SER A 85 8.47 -1.87 -11.52
C SER A 85 9.37 -2.93 -10.86
N ALA A 86 9.23 -3.14 -9.54
CA ALA A 86 10.02 -4.10 -8.78
C ALA A 86 9.33 -5.45 -8.57
N ASP A 87 8.10 -5.48 -8.04
CA ASP A 87 7.34 -6.72 -7.84
C ASP A 87 5.82 -6.49 -7.85
N ALA A 88 5.16 -7.02 -8.88
CA ALA A 88 3.72 -6.85 -9.05
C ALA A 88 2.87 -7.59 -8.01
N ASN A 89 3.33 -8.72 -7.46
CA ASN A 89 2.52 -9.54 -6.55
C ASN A 89 2.42 -8.89 -5.16
N VAL A 90 3.55 -8.41 -4.65
CA VAL A 90 3.61 -7.72 -3.37
C VAL A 90 2.98 -6.32 -3.49
N ALA A 91 3.24 -5.60 -4.58
CA ALA A 91 2.59 -4.31 -4.84
C ALA A 91 1.07 -4.42 -4.95
N LEU A 92 0.55 -5.44 -5.64
CA LEU A 92 -0.90 -5.65 -5.73
C LEU A 92 -1.52 -5.90 -4.36
N THR A 93 -0.84 -6.64 -3.48
CA THR A 93 -1.39 -6.98 -2.16
C THR A 93 -1.63 -5.74 -1.28
N ILE A 94 -0.72 -4.76 -1.32
CA ILE A 94 -0.88 -3.52 -0.55
C ILE A 94 -1.93 -2.58 -1.15
N LEU A 95 -2.02 -2.51 -2.49
CA LEU A 95 -3.01 -1.68 -3.16
C LEU A 95 -4.43 -2.26 -3.08
N ALA A 96 -4.55 -3.59 -3.09
CA ALA A 96 -5.83 -4.28 -2.89
C ALA A 96 -6.44 -3.93 -1.53
N THR A 97 -5.63 -3.69 -0.49
CA THR A 97 -6.12 -3.21 0.80
C THR A 97 -6.78 -1.85 0.68
N GLY A 98 -6.18 -0.85 0.03
CA GLY A 98 -6.83 0.45 -0.17
C GLY A 98 -8.07 0.36 -1.05
N LEU A 99 -8.09 -0.53 -2.05
CA LEU A 99 -9.30 -0.83 -2.80
C LEU A 99 -10.41 -1.38 -1.88
N GLY A 100 -10.08 -2.27 -0.95
CA GLY A 100 -11.00 -2.78 0.06
C GLY A 100 -11.52 -1.70 1.03
N LEU A 101 -10.75 -0.64 1.26
CA LEU A 101 -11.14 0.50 2.09
C LEU A 101 -11.94 1.56 1.31
N SER A 102 -11.84 1.57 -0.02
CA SER A 102 -12.45 2.61 -0.87
C SER A 102 -13.98 2.73 -0.70
N PRO A 103 -14.77 1.65 -0.60
CA PRO A 103 -16.22 1.77 -0.36
C PRO A 103 -16.56 2.48 0.96
N LEU A 104 -15.74 2.28 1.99
CA LEU A 104 -15.90 2.95 3.28
C LEU A 104 -15.54 4.43 3.19
N LEU A 105 -14.47 4.76 2.47
CA LEU A 105 -14.03 6.14 2.25
C LEU A 105 -15.03 6.94 1.39
N ILE A 106 -15.68 6.29 0.43
CA ILE A 106 -16.61 6.96 -0.51
C ILE A 106 -18.03 7.05 0.06
N GLY A 107 -18.52 5.98 0.70
CA GLY A 107 -19.93 5.84 1.09
C GLY A 107 -20.17 5.61 2.59
N GLY A 108 -19.12 5.53 3.39
CA GLY A 108 -19.25 5.33 4.84
C GLY A 108 -19.67 6.60 5.57
N THR A 109 -20.47 6.43 6.63
CA THR A 109 -20.66 7.52 7.61
C THR A 109 -19.37 7.78 8.38
N ASP A 110 -19.14 9.01 8.86
CA ASP A 110 -17.95 9.36 9.66
C ASP A 110 -17.71 8.37 10.83
N ALA A 111 -18.79 7.94 11.50
CA ALA A 111 -18.72 6.95 12.58
C ALA A 111 -18.27 5.56 12.09
N GLN A 112 -18.75 5.09 10.94
CA GLN A 112 -18.29 3.84 10.34
C GLN A 112 -16.84 3.96 9.88
N THR A 113 -16.52 5.04 9.17
CA THR A 113 -15.20 5.29 8.59
C THR A 113 -14.13 5.31 9.67
N LYS A 114 -14.33 6.09 10.75
CA LYS A 114 -13.42 6.09 11.91
C LYS A 114 -13.30 4.73 12.58
N ARG A 115 -14.41 4.01 12.77
CA ARG A 115 -14.41 2.71 13.45
C ARG A 115 -13.66 1.63 12.66
N TYR A 116 -13.82 1.61 11.34
CA TYR A 116 -13.28 0.54 10.49
C TYR A 116 -11.92 0.88 9.87
N LEU A 117 -11.54 2.17 9.78
CA LEU A 117 -10.21 2.60 9.33
C LEU A 117 -9.16 2.58 10.44
N SER A 118 -9.52 2.80 11.70
CA SER A 118 -8.54 2.88 12.81
C SER A 118 -7.52 1.73 12.86
N PRO A 119 -7.86 0.45 12.55
CA PRO A 119 -6.86 -0.61 12.54
C PRO A 119 -5.77 -0.43 11.47
N PHE A 120 -6.05 0.30 10.40
CA PHE A 120 -5.18 0.53 9.25
C PHE A 120 -4.31 1.78 9.43
N THR A 121 -4.79 2.76 10.20
CA THR A 121 -4.18 4.10 10.29
C THR A 121 -3.44 4.34 11.59
N ASP A 122 -3.79 3.63 12.68
CA ASP A 122 -3.23 3.88 14.02
C ASP A 122 -1.83 3.29 14.25
N GLY A 123 -1.17 2.76 13.20
CA GLY A 123 0.23 2.32 13.25
C GLY A 123 0.52 1.10 14.13
N LYS A 124 -0.48 0.50 14.78
CA LYS A 124 -0.33 -0.64 15.70
C LYS A 124 -0.37 -2.01 15.00
N GLY A 125 0.29 -2.19 13.86
CA GLY A 125 0.51 -3.50 13.21
C GLY A 125 -0.70 -4.45 13.08
N GLY A 126 -1.93 -3.95 13.21
CA GLY A 126 -3.10 -4.73 13.58
C GLY A 126 -3.82 -5.40 12.40
N THR A 127 -3.32 -5.21 11.18
CA THR A 127 -3.96 -5.67 9.95
C THR A 127 -3.41 -6.99 9.44
N VAL A 128 -2.32 -7.50 10.04
CA VAL A 128 -1.70 -8.79 9.70
C VAL A 128 -2.69 -9.97 9.83
N GLY A 129 -3.68 -9.85 10.73
CA GLY A 129 -4.65 -10.90 11.03
C GLY A 129 -5.86 -11.03 10.09
N LYS A 130 -6.11 -10.07 9.18
CA LYS A 130 -7.35 -10.06 8.36
C LYS A 130 -7.17 -10.33 6.87
N LEU A 131 -5.96 -10.28 6.33
CA LEU A 131 -5.72 -10.71 4.93
C LEU A 131 -5.66 -12.24 4.77
N GLY A 132 -5.47 -13.01 5.85
CA GLY A 132 -5.37 -14.47 5.83
C GLY A 132 -6.71 -15.22 5.92
N THR A 133 -7.85 -14.54 5.77
CA THR A 133 -9.19 -15.14 5.86
C THR A 133 -9.96 -15.10 4.52
N PHE A 134 -9.26 -15.17 3.39
CA PHE A 134 -9.84 -15.57 2.11
C PHE A 134 -9.43 -16.99 1.77
#